data_AF-A0A9D1AQF9-F1
#
_entry.id   AF-A0A9D1AQF9-F1
#
_cell.length_a   1.000
_cell.length_b   1.000
_cell.length_c   1.000
_cell.angle_alpha   90.00
_cell.angle_beta   90.00
_cell.angle_gamma   90.00
#
_symmetry.space_group_name_H-M   'P 1'
#
loop_
_entity.id
_entity.type
_entity.pdbx_description
1 polymer ?
#
loop_
_entity_poly.entity_id
_entity_poly.type
_entity_poly.pdbx_seq_one_letter_code
_entity_poly.pdbx_strand_id
1 'polypeptide(L)'
;MKQEVYHQIWRPAPSDAYCLAQNYAVGMLELCGGYSQCENQLRRVLSRDVPRQEPRRALLPLLRQITFELQENLRCIRKASGFSTVRRPGAADFAGLEAPMRLSQYRCRLVQEGLELAPFAALAQNPPRMEPWYLERAGVLFTPPALAQYATVDNLIAATAALRCLLWAQFGPQSDGIIQGRSNKGPGEGYYTAESIFAVTPPAWEPEEQYGEIALVKKHRAPCRPWPFDRGSDAAELPEG
;
A
#
# COMPACT_ATOMS: atom_id res chain seq x y z
N MET A 1 13.74 -22.05 -5.37
CA MET A 1 12.88 -21.01 -5.95
C MET A 1 13.77 -19.85 -6.37
N LYS A 2 13.60 -19.29 -7.58
CA LYS A 2 14.24 -18.01 -7.91
C LYS A 2 13.62 -16.94 -7.02
N GLN A 3 14.44 -16.15 -6.33
CA GLN A 3 13.99 -15.11 -5.44
C GLN A 3 13.38 -13.98 -6.29
N GLU A 4 12.11 -13.65 -6.05
CA GLU A 4 11.43 -12.57 -6.76
C GLU A 4 12.01 -11.23 -6.32
N VAL A 5 12.29 -10.39 -7.31
CA VAL A 5 12.84 -9.07 -7.16
C VAL A 5 11.78 -8.00 -7.30
N TYR A 6 11.61 -7.14 -6.28
CA TYR A 6 10.57 -6.12 -6.28
C TYR A 6 11.11 -4.68 -6.39
N HIS A 7 10.33 -3.82 -7.05
CA HIS A 7 10.52 -2.38 -7.23
C HIS A 7 9.41 -1.58 -6.52
N GLN A 8 9.57 -0.26 -6.42
CA GLN A 8 8.61 0.66 -5.76
C GLN A 8 8.32 0.31 -4.30
N ILE A 9 9.38 0.07 -3.54
CA ILE A 9 9.30 -0.25 -2.11
C ILE A 9 10.06 0.80 -1.32
N TRP A 10 9.36 1.39 -0.36
CA TRP A 10 9.95 2.39 0.52
C TRP A 10 10.90 1.73 1.52
N ARG A 11 12.01 2.44 1.77
CA ARG A 11 12.95 2.26 2.86
C ARG A 11 13.35 3.60 3.44
N PRO A 12 13.73 3.66 4.72
CA PRO A 12 14.39 4.83 5.25
C PRO A 12 15.65 5.12 4.44
N ALA A 13 15.89 6.40 4.18
CA ALA A 13 17.05 6.92 3.48
C ALA A 13 17.36 8.31 4.04
N PRO A 14 18.55 8.89 3.76
CA PRO A 14 18.85 10.28 4.12
C PRO A 14 17.83 11.30 3.58
N SER A 15 17.07 10.96 2.53
CA SER A 15 15.89 11.71 2.10
C SER A 15 14.91 10.81 1.33
N ASP A 16 13.61 11.02 1.55
CA ASP A 16 12.51 10.29 0.89
C ASP A 16 12.22 10.75 -0.55
N ALA A 17 12.96 11.75 -1.05
CA ALA A 17 12.71 12.33 -2.38
C ALA A 17 12.93 11.33 -3.53
N TYR A 18 13.63 10.21 -3.30
CA TYR A 18 13.79 9.16 -4.32
C TYR A 18 12.45 8.56 -4.74
N CYS A 19 11.44 8.56 -3.86
CA CYS A 19 10.09 8.10 -4.20
C CYS A 19 9.40 8.97 -5.25
N LEU A 20 9.90 10.20 -5.48
CA LEU A 20 9.38 11.14 -6.48
C LEU A 20 10.07 10.99 -7.85
N ALA A 21 11.09 10.14 -7.97
CA ALA A 21 11.76 9.90 -9.24
C ALA A 21 10.75 9.37 -10.27
N GLN A 22 10.83 9.84 -11.51
CA GLN A 22 9.83 9.56 -12.56
C GLN A 22 9.55 8.06 -12.75
N ASN A 23 10.57 7.20 -12.60
CA ASN A 23 10.43 5.74 -12.75
C ASN A 23 9.93 5.05 -11.47
N TYR A 24 10.01 5.72 -10.32
CA TYR A 24 9.53 5.21 -9.03
C TYR A 24 8.08 5.63 -8.79
N ALA A 25 7.73 6.90 -9.07
CA ALA A 25 6.45 7.50 -8.74
C ALA A 25 5.33 7.21 -9.76
N VAL A 26 5.55 6.34 -10.75
CA VAL A 26 4.55 6.06 -11.79
C VAL A 26 3.26 5.57 -11.14
N GLY A 27 2.17 6.33 -11.31
CA GLY A 27 0.86 6.05 -10.73
C GLY A 27 0.67 6.49 -9.28
N MET A 28 1.68 7.07 -8.61
CA MET A 28 1.57 7.47 -7.19
C MET A 28 0.37 8.39 -6.90
N LEU A 29 0.14 9.39 -7.75
CA LEU A 29 -1.00 10.32 -7.63
C LEU A 29 -2.34 9.60 -7.83
N GLU A 30 -2.41 8.66 -8.76
CA GLU A 30 -3.63 7.88 -9.06
C GLU A 30 -3.94 6.94 -7.89
N LEU A 31 -2.94 6.23 -7.37
CA LEU A 31 -3.07 5.31 -6.24
C LEU A 31 -3.45 6.04 -4.94
N CYS A 32 -2.83 7.20 -4.66
CA CYS A 32 -3.21 8.05 -3.53
C CYS A 32 -4.61 8.66 -3.72
N GLY A 33 -4.98 8.97 -4.96
CA GLY A 33 -6.33 9.43 -5.32
C GLY A 33 -7.40 8.38 -5.06
N GLY A 34 -7.16 7.12 -5.45
CA GLY A 34 -8.05 5.99 -5.18
C GLY A 34 -8.26 5.77 -3.68
N TYR A 35 -7.18 5.83 -2.89
CA TYR A 35 -7.25 5.81 -1.43
C TYR A 35 -8.11 6.95 -0.86
N SER A 36 -7.91 8.16 -1.35
CA SER A 36 -8.59 9.35 -0.81
C SER A 36 -10.09 9.32 -1.09
N GLN A 37 -10.50 8.80 -2.24
CA GLN A 37 -11.91 8.56 -2.54
C GLN A 37 -12.52 7.53 -1.57
N CYS A 38 -11.79 6.45 -1.28
CA CYS A 38 -12.21 5.43 -0.32
C CYS A 38 -12.35 6.01 1.10
N GLU A 39 -11.33 6.73 1.57
CA GLU A 39 -11.32 7.32 2.91
C GLU A 39 -12.42 8.37 3.07
N ASN A 40 -12.64 9.23 2.08
CA ASN A 40 -13.72 10.22 2.11
C ASN A 40 -15.11 9.57 2.19
N GLN A 41 -15.32 8.44 1.52
CA GLN A 41 -16.56 7.68 1.65
C GLN A 41 -16.68 7.01 3.02
N LEU A 42 -15.58 6.47 3.56
CA LEU A 42 -15.54 5.93 4.92
C LEU A 42 -15.89 7.00 5.96
N ARG A 43 -15.37 8.24 5.85
CA ARG A 43 -15.73 9.36 6.73
C ARG A 43 -17.24 9.61 6.77
N ARG A 44 -17.91 9.53 5.61
CA ARG A 44 -19.38 9.68 5.52
C ARG A 44 -20.15 8.51 6.15
N VAL A 45 -19.54 7.33 6.22
CA VAL A 45 -20.09 6.19 6.96
C VAL A 45 -19.89 6.39 8.45
N LEU A 46 -18.69 6.79 8.89
CA LEU A 46 -18.36 7.04 10.29
C LEU A 46 -19.12 8.23 10.89
N SER A 47 -19.53 9.20 10.07
CA SER A 47 -20.37 10.31 10.53
C SER A 47 -21.82 9.91 10.80
N ARG A 48 -22.20 8.65 10.54
CA ARG A 48 -23.55 8.12 10.80
C ARG A 48 -23.50 7.27 12.05
N ASP A 49 -24.56 7.34 12.85
CA ASP A 49 -24.74 6.46 14.00
C ASP A 49 -25.22 5.07 13.53
N VAL A 50 -24.28 4.24 13.07
CA VAL A 50 -24.54 2.88 12.61
C VAL A 50 -23.69 1.87 13.40
N PRO A 51 -24.28 0.76 13.89
CA PRO A 51 -23.55 -0.35 14.48
C PRO A 51 -22.41 -0.85 13.59
N ARG A 52 -21.22 -0.98 14.17
CA ARG A 52 -20.01 -1.22 13.39
C ARG A 52 -19.87 -2.63 12.85
N GLN A 53 -20.31 -3.62 13.64
CA GLN A 53 -20.16 -5.04 13.36
C GLN A 53 -21.34 -5.62 12.58
N GLU A 54 -22.44 -4.88 12.46
CA GLU A 54 -23.61 -5.36 11.74
C GLU A 54 -23.41 -5.28 10.22
N PRO A 55 -23.63 -6.39 9.49
CA PRO A 55 -23.55 -6.36 8.03
C PRO A 55 -24.64 -5.49 7.41
N ARG A 56 -24.24 -4.61 6.50
CA ARG A 56 -25.14 -3.70 5.79
C ARG A 56 -24.87 -3.75 4.30
N ARG A 57 -25.85 -4.22 3.53
CA ARG A 57 -25.76 -4.34 2.06
C ARG A 57 -25.38 -3.02 1.38
N ALA A 58 -25.78 -1.88 1.95
CA ALA A 58 -25.44 -0.55 1.44
C ALA A 58 -23.93 -0.22 1.52
N LEU A 59 -23.16 -0.91 2.37
CA LEU A 59 -21.71 -0.74 2.52
C LEU A 59 -20.91 -1.58 1.51
N LEU A 60 -21.54 -2.57 0.88
CA LEU A 60 -20.89 -3.50 -0.03
C LEU A 60 -20.18 -2.81 -1.22
N PRO A 61 -20.76 -1.78 -1.89
CA PRO A 61 -20.06 -1.10 -2.98
C PRO A 61 -18.75 -0.45 -2.53
N LEU A 62 -18.72 0.14 -1.33
CA LEU A 62 -17.53 0.77 -0.80
C LEU A 62 -16.48 -0.28 -0.42
N LEU A 63 -16.88 -1.39 0.22
CA LEU A 63 -15.95 -2.48 0.53
C LEU A 63 -15.26 -2.99 -0.74
N ARG A 64 -16.04 -3.21 -1.81
CA ARG A 64 -15.54 -3.62 -3.13
C ARG A 64 -14.53 -2.63 -3.68
N GLN A 65 -14.87 -1.35 -3.69
CA GLN A 65 -13.97 -0.30 -4.16
C GLN A 65 -12.63 -0.32 -3.40
N ILE A 66 -12.66 -0.38 -2.06
CA ILE A 66 -11.42 -0.41 -1.26
C ILE A 66 -10.57 -1.65 -1.59
N THR A 67 -11.21 -2.83 -1.67
CA THR A 67 -10.49 -4.07 -1.99
C THR A 67 -9.96 -4.09 -3.43
N PHE A 68 -10.65 -3.43 -4.36
CA PHE A 68 -10.18 -3.24 -5.72
C PHE A 68 -8.91 -2.38 -5.75
N GLU A 69 -8.92 -1.23 -5.07
CA GLU A 69 -7.75 -0.34 -4.96
C GLU A 69 -6.56 -1.05 -4.32
N LEU A 70 -6.80 -1.87 -3.28
CA LEU A 70 -5.76 -2.68 -2.64
C LEU A 70 -5.11 -3.67 -3.62
N GLN A 71 -5.93 -4.32 -4.45
CA GLN A 71 -5.43 -5.25 -5.47
C GLN A 71 -4.73 -4.53 -6.61
N GLU A 72 -5.21 -3.36 -7.00
CA GLU A 72 -4.59 -2.57 -8.07
C GLU A 72 -3.20 -2.09 -7.65
N ASN A 73 -3.03 -1.65 -6.40
CA ASN A 73 -1.72 -1.33 -5.83
C ASN A 73 -0.75 -2.53 -5.95
N LEU A 74 -1.19 -3.74 -5.59
CA LEU A 74 -0.38 -4.95 -5.76
C LEU A 74 -0.05 -5.25 -7.23
N ARG A 75 -0.99 -5.05 -8.15
CA ARG A 75 -0.73 -5.20 -9.60
C ARG A 75 0.29 -4.18 -10.09
N CYS A 76 0.22 -2.93 -9.63
CA CYS A 76 1.19 -1.88 -9.94
C CYS A 76 2.58 -2.25 -9.45
N ILE A 77 2.73 -2.67 -8.19
CA ILE A 77 4.01 -3.14 -7.63
C ILE A 77 4.59 -4.28 -8.48
N ARG A 78 3.78 -5.29 -8.80
CA ARG A 78 4.23 -6.44 -9.63
C ARG A 78 4.64 -6.00 -11.03
N LYS A 79 3.85 -5.14 -11.68
CA LYS A 79 4.12 -4.62 -13.02
C LYS A 79 5.40 -3.79 -13.05
N ALA A 80 5.59 -2.90 -12.08
CA ALA A 80 6.81 -2.10 -11.93
C ALA A 80 8.04 -2.99 -11.69
N SER A 81 7.82 -4.18 -11.14
CA SER A 81 8.85 -5.19 -10.91
C SER A 81 9.09 -6.14 -12.08
N GLY A 82 8.44 -5.91 -13.23
CA GLY A 82 8.59 -6.75 -14.43
C GLY A 82 7.89 -8.11 -14.35
N PHE A 83 7.08 -8.36 -13.32
CA PHE A 83 6.30 -9.59 -13.21
C PHE A 83 5.04 -9.54 -14.06
N SER A 84 4.55 -10.73 -14.42
CA SER A 84 3.22 -10.87 -14.99
C SER A 84 2.15 -10.39 -13.99
N THR A 85 1.20 -9.63 -14.52
CA THR A 85 0.07 -9.15 -13.72
C THR A 85 -0.85 -10.31 -13.39
N VAL A 86 -1.16 -10.46 -12.11
CA VAL A 86 -2.10 -11.47 -11.64
C VAL A 86 -3.50 -10.86 -11.70
N ARG A 87 -4.38 -11.49 -12.48
CA ARG A 87 -5.77 -11.00 -12.65
C ARG A 87 -6.51 -10.93 -11.32
N ARG A 88 -6.29 -11.92 -10.44
CA ARG A 88 -6.95 -12.06 -9.14
C ARG A 88 -5.90 -12.34 -8.06
N PRO A 89 -5.29 -11.29 -7.50
CA PRO A 89 -4.30 -11.47 -6.46
C PRO A 89 -4.91 -12.16 -5.22
N GLY A 90 -4.15 -13.07 -4.63
CA GLY A 90 -4.51 -13.84 -3.44
C GLY A 90 -3.55 -13.58 -2.26
N ALA A 91 -3.77 -14.26 -1.14
CA ALA A 91 -2.93 -14.15 0.05
C ALA A 91 -1.45 -14.49 -0.24
N ALA A 92 -1.19 -15.44 -1.15
CA ALA A 92 0.17 -15.78 -1.58
C ALA A 92 0.87 -14.63 -2.33
N ASP A 93 0.14 -13.85 -3.12
CA ASP A 93 0.71 -12.69 -3.83
C ASP A 93 1.11 -11.58 -2.86
N PHE A 94 0.29 -11.34 -1.82
CA PHE A 94 0.63 -10.43 -0.73
C PHE A 94 1.76 -10.97 0.15
N ALA A 95 1.81 -12.28 0.41
CA ALA A 95 2.92 -12.90 1.14
C ALA A 95 4.26 -12.74 0.41
N GLY A 96 4.26 -12.70 -0.92
CA GLY A 96 5.44 -12.36 -1.73
C GLY A 96 6.00 -10.96 -1.42
N LEU A 97 5.16 -10.04 -0.96
CA LEU A 97 5.57 -8.70 -0.52
C LEU A 97 6.07 -8.67 0.92
N GLU A 98 5.91 -9.71 1.73
CA GLU A 98 6.27 -9.66 3.16
C GLU A 98 7.78 -9.50 3.36
N ALA A 99 8.59 -10.29 2.67
CA ALA A 99 10.05 -10.16 2.76
C ALA A 99 10.56 -8.77 2.33
N PRO A 100 10.12 -8.21 1.18
CA PRO A 100 10.56 -6.89 0.77
C PRO A 100 9.85 -5.73 1.46
N MET A 101 8.66 -5.86 2.03
CA MET A 101 7.94 -4.70 2.56
C MET A 101 7.71 -4.78 4.08
N ARG A 102 7.84 -5.95 4.71
CA ARG A 102 7.48 -6.19 6.12
C ARG A 102 6.04 -5.76 6.44
N LEU A 103 5.10 -6.05 5.53
CA LEU A 103 3.71 -5.58 5.64
C LEU A 103 3.08 -5.97 6.99
N SER A 104 3.36 -7.17 7.50
CA SER A 104 2.85 -7.67 8.78
C SER A 104 3.25 -6.82 10.00
N GLN A 105 4.33 -6.04 9.87
CA GLN A 105 4.87 -5.21 10.95
C GLN A 105 4.31 -3.78 10.93
N TYR A 106 3.62 -3.37 9.87
CA TYR A 106 2.95 -2.07 9.84
C TYR A 106 1.81 -2.02 10.87
N ARG A 107 1.66 -0.86 11.49
CA ARG A 107 0.50 -0.52 12.32
C ARG A 107 -0.18 0.71 11.74
N CYS A 108 -1.48 0.80 11.97
CA CYS A 108 -2.29 1.91 11.52
C CYS A 108 -3.24 2.32 12.64
N ARG A 109 -3.21 3.58 13.04
CA ARG A 109 -4.08 4.11 14.09
C ARG A 109 -5.19 4.94 13.46
N LEU A 110 -6.44 4.62 13.77
CA LEU A 110 -7.58 5.47 13.52
C LEU A 110 -7.56 6.64 14.52
N VAL A 111 -7.14 7.82 14.06
CA VAL A 111 -6.70 8.93 14.92
C VAL A 111 -7.78 9.38 15.91
N GLN A 112 -9.03 9.51 15.45
CA GLN A 112 -10.13 10.03 16.27
C GLN A 112 -10.51 9.10 17.42
N GLU A 113 -10.23 7.80 17.30
CA GLU A 113 -10.66 6.79 18.26
C GLU A 113 -9.49 6.18 19.05
N GLY A 114 -8.26 6.46 18.63
CA GLY A 114 -7.08 5.79 19.18
C GLY A 114 -7.02 4.29 18.88
N LEU A 115 -7.90 3.77 18.01
CA LEU A 115 -7.95 2.36 17.65
C LEU A 115 -6.74 1.98 16.81
N GLU A 116 -5.95 1.04 17.30
CA GLU A 116 -4.79 0.51 16.60
C GLU A 116 -5.16 -0.75 15.78
N LEU A 117 -4.68 -0.80 14.54
CA LEU A 117 -4.98 -1.83 13.56
C LEU A 117 -3.66 -2.39 13.03
N ALA A 118 -3.64 -3.71 12.77
CA ALA A 118 -2.51 -4.40 12.15
C ALA A 118 -3.01 -5.20 10.92
N PRO A 119 -3.33 -4.53 9.80
CA PRO A 119 -4.14 -5.12 8.73
C PRO A 119 -3.52 -6.32 8.03
N PHE A 120 -2.19 -6.44 8.09
CA PHE A 120 -1.42 -7.51 7.45
C PHE A 120 -0.74 -8.47 8.45
N ALA A 121 -1.03 -8.38 9.75
CA ALA A 121 -0.35 -9.20 10.77
C ALA A 121 -0.41 -10.71 10.47
N ALA A 122 -1.51 -11.17 9.85
CA ALA A 122 -1.71 -12.57 9.50
C ALA A 122 -0.82 -13.06 8.33
N LEU A 123 -0.13 -12.18 7.60
CA LEU A 123 0.85 -12.57 6.58
C LEU A 123 2.10 -13.23 7.18
N ALA A 124 2.43 -12.94 8.44
CA ALA A 124 3.57 -13.55 9.15
C ALA A 124 3.29 -14.98 9.64
N GLN A 125 2.05 -15.48 9.52
CA GLN A 125 1.69 -16.84 9.91
C GLN A 125 2.18 -17.86 8.88
N ASN A 126 2.32 -19.13 9.28
CA ASN A 126 2.64 -20.23 8.37
C ASN A 126 1.49 -21.27 8.35
N PRO A 127 0.70 -21.39 7.26
CA PRO A 127 0.80 -20.62 6.01
C PRO A 127 0.30 -19.16 6.16
N PRO A 128 0.76 -18.23 5.29
CA PRO A 128 0.28 -16.85 5.29
C PRO A 128 -1.23 -16.77 5.09
N ARG A 129 -1.89 -15.88 5.83
CA ARG A 129 -3.35 -15.72 5.78
C ARG A 129 -3.76 -14.29 5.49
N MET A 130 -4.86 -14.15 4.75
CA MET A 130 -5.65 -12.93 4.65
C MET A 130 -7.12 -13.34 4.71
N GLU A 131 -7.96 -12.49 5.31
CA GLU A 131 -9.38 -12.80 5.34
C GLU A 131 -9.96 -12.87 3.91
N PRO A 132 -10.85 -13.83 3.61
CA PRO A 132 -11.37 -14.02 2.25
C PRO A 132 -12.03 -12.78 1.65
N TRP A 133 -12.53 -11.87 2.49
CA TRP A 133 -13.18 -10.63 2.06
C TRP A 133 -12.21 -9.53 1.64
N TYR A 134 -10.92 -9.57 2.02
CA TYR A 134 -9.90 -8.63 1.54
C TYR A 134 -9.66 -8.74 0.03
N LEU A 135 -9.99 -9.91 -0.52
CA LEU A 135 -9.64 -10.30 -1.87
C LEU A 135 -10.93 -10.42 -2.68
N GLU A 136 -11.51 -9.29 -3.06
CA GLU A 136 -12.59 -9.32 -4.04
C GLU A 136 -12.08 -10.03 -5.29
N ARG A 137 -12.87 -10.94 -5.85
CA ARG A 137 -12.63 -11.39 -7.23
C ARG A 137 -12.98 -10.23 -8.16
N ALA A 138 -12.18 -9.17 -8.15
CA ALA A 138 -12.37 -8.00 -8.99
C ALA A 138 -12.54 -8.47 -10.44
N GLY A 139 -13.72 -8.17 -11.01
CA GLY A 139 -14.11 -8.58 -12.36
C GLY A 139 -15.20 -9.64 -12.45
N VAL A 140 -15.89 -10.00 -11.37
CA VAL A 140 -17.12 -10.81 -11.48
C VAL A 140 -18.34 -9.91 -11.30
N LEU A 141 -19.16 -9.81 -12.35
CA LEU A 141 -20.50 -9.19 -12.37
C LEU A 141 -21.45 -9.76 -11.30
N PHE A 142 -21.06 -10.85 -10.64
CA PHE A 142 -21.74 -11.49 -9.52
C PHE A 142 -20.91 -11.35 -8.24
N THR A 143 -21.43 -10.56 -7.31
CA THR A 143 -21.01 -10.64 -5.91
C THR A 143 -21.50 -11.97 -5.34
N PRO A 144 -20.63 -12.83 -4.81
CA PRO A 144 -21.09 -13.95 -3.99
C PRO A 144 -21.98 -13.39 -2.87
N PRO A 145 -23.18 -13.96 -2.61
CA PRO A 145 -24.04 -13.55 -1.49
C PRO A 145 -23.27 -13.51 -0.15
N ALA A 146 -22.27 -14.38 -0.01
CA ALA A 146 -21.37 -14.46 1.12
C ALA A 146 -20.44 -13.25 1.34
N LEU A 147 -20.38 -12.24 0.45
CA LEU A 147 -19.65 -10.99 0.72
C LEU A 147 -20.51 -9.95 1.46
N ALA A 148 -21.83 -10.03 1.34
CA ALA A 148 -22.72 -9.07 2.00
C ALA A 148 -22.60 -9.14 3.53
N GLN A 149 -22.29 -10.31 4.10
CA GLN A 149 -22.03 -10.48 5.54
C GLN A 149 -20.76 -9.78 6.01
N TYR A 150 -19.80 -9.49 5.12
CA TYR A 150 -18.56 -8.79 5.47
C TYR A 150 -18.65 -7.28 5.23
N ALA A 151 -19.78 -6.78 4.73
CA ALA A 151 -20.01 -5.36 4.52
C ALA A 151 -20.36 -4.65 5.85
N THR A 152 -19.40 -4.64 6.78
CA THR A 152 -19.48 -4.02 8.11
C THR A 152 -18.60 -2.76 8.14
N VAL A 153 -18.86 -1.84 9.07
CA VAL A 153 -18.02 -0.64 9.23
C VAL A 153 -16.60 -1.03 9.66
N ASP A 154 -16.47 -2.01 10.55
CA ASP A 154 -15.16 -2.51 11.00
C ASP A 154 -14.31 -3.04 9.84
N ASN A 155 -14.93 -3.77 8.90
CA ASN A 155 -14.20 -4.27 7.73
C ASN A 155 -13.84 -3.14 6.76
N LEU A 156 -14.67 -2.09 6.62
CA LEU A 156 -14.30 -0.91 5.82
C LEU A 156 -13.09 -0.17 6.42
N ILE A 157 -13.05 -0.03 7.76
CA ILE A 157 -11.93 0.54 8.49
C ILE A 157 -10.68 -0.29 8.26
N ALA A 158 -10.75 -1.60 8.49
CA ALA A 158 -9.63 -2.52 8.32
C ALA A 158 -9.12 -2.59 6.88
N ALA A 159 -10.01 -2.54 5.88
CA ALA A 159 -9.65 -2.52 4.47
C ALA A 159 -8.94 -1.21 4.08
N THR A 160 -9.47 -0.07 4.55
CA THR A 160 -8.91 1.25 4.25
C THR A 160 -7.57 1.44 4.95
N ALA A 161 -7.43 0.95 6.19
CA ALA A 161 -6.15 0.88 6.90
C ALA A 161 -5.11 0.03 6.16
N ALA A 162 -5.50 -1.12 5.60
CA ALA A 162 -4.61 -1.95 4.79
C ALA A 162 -4.12 -1.21 3.54
N LEU A 163 -5.03 -0.54 2.83
CA LEU A 163 -4.69 0.27 1.66
C LEU A 163 -3.72 1.40 2.04
N ARG A 164 -3.95 2.04 3.19
CA ARG A 164 -3.07 3.07 3.72
C ARG A 164 -1.67 2.57 4.04
N CYS A 165 -1.56 1.43 4.73
CA CYS A 165 -0.28 0.78 5.01
C CYS A 165 0.45 0.39 3.73
N LEU A 166 -0.25 -0.11 2.71
CA LEU A 166 0.35 -0.51 1.44
C LEU A 166 0.89 0.68 0.64
N LEU A 167 0.17 1.81 0.63
CA LEU A 167 0.66 3.06 0.03
C LEU A 167 1.90 3.58 0.75
N TRP A 168 1.88 3.54 2.07
CA TRP A 168 3.04 3.95 2.87
C TRP A 168 4.22 3.01 2.60
N ALA A 169 4.00 1.70 2.52
CA ALA A 169 5.07 0.75 2.21
C ALA A 169 5.66 0.93 0.79
N GLN A 170 4.93 1.55 -0.14
CA GLN A 170 5.43 1.91 -1.46
C GLN A 170 6.16 3.25 -1.47
N PHE A 171 5.64 4.27 -0.81
CA PHE A 171 6.06 5.66 -1.01
C PHE A 171 6.51 6.40 0.27
N GLY A 172 6.37 5.77 1.42
CA GLY A 172 6.72 6.30 2.74
C GLY A 172 6.07 7.65 3.03
N PRO A 173 6.80 8.57 3.70
CA PRO A 173 6.31 9.91 4.03
C PRO A 173 5.84 10.75 2.83
N GLN A 174 6.28 10.45 1.60
CA GLN A 174 5.80 11.15 0.41
C GLN A 174 4.30 10.89 0.16
N SER A 175 3.80 9.71 0.52
CA SER A 175 2.35 9.44 0.48
C SER A 175 1.57 10.36 1.42
N ASP A 176 2.16 10.71 2.57
CA ASP A 176 1.53 11.61 3.56
C ASP A 176 1.38 13.02 2.97
N GLY A 177 2.43 13.54 2.32
CA GLY A 177 2.42 14.86 1.68
C GLY A 177 1.46 14.97 0.47
N ILE A 178 1.16 13.86 -0.19
CA ILE A 178 0.14 13.79 -1.23
C ILE A 178 -1.27 13.70 -0.63
N ILE A 179 -1.42 12.92 0.46
CA ILE A 179 -2.69 12.70 1.16
C ILE A 179 -3.10 13.86 2.07
N GLN A 180 -2.20 14.82 2.30
CA GLN A 180 -2.49 16.06 3.00
C GLN A 180 -3.61 16.85 2.29
N GLY A 181 -4.63 17.22 3.06
CA GLY A 181 -5.71 18.11 2.60
C GLY A 181 -5.15 19.38 1.98
N ARG A 182 -5.42 19.62 0.70
CA ARG A 182 -5.04 20.88 0.02
C ARG A 182 -6.28 21.67 -0.31
N SER A 183 -6.25 22.95 0.00
CA SER A 183 -7.34 23.89 -0.26
C SER A 183 -7.47 24.27 -1.74
N ASN A 184 -6.42 24.06 -2.56
CA ASN A 184 -6.40 24.47 -3.97
C ASN A 184 -6.20 23.28 -4.92
N LYS A 185 -6.98 23.29 -6.00
CA LYS A 185 -7.04 22.27 -7.06
C LYS A 185 -5.93 22.51 -8.09
N GLY A 186 -4.91 21.67 -8.14
CA GLY A 186 -4.10 21.48 -9.34
C GLY A 186 -4.87 20.68 -10.41
N PRO A 187 -4.68 20.94 -11.72
CA PRO A 187 -5.24 20.08 -12.76
C PRO A 187 -4.71 18.64 -12.61
N GLY A 188 -5.61 17.66 -12.48
CA GLY A 188 -5.25 16.25 -12.30
C GLY A 188 -5.04 15.80 -10.85
N GLU A 189 -5.12 16.72 -9.88
CA GLU A 189 -5.04 16.36 -8.46
C GLU A 189 -6.42 15.93 -7.94
N GLY A 190 -6.49 14.71 -7.40
CA GLY A 190 -7.67 14.19 -6.73
C GLY A 190 -8.11 15.07 -5.55
N TYR A 191 -9.34 14.89 -5.10
CA TYR A 191 -9.96 15.69 -4.05
C TYR A 191 -9.43 15.30 -2.65
N TYR A 192 -8.70 16.19 -1.98
CA TYR A 192 -8.21 16.01 -0.60
C TYR A 192 -8.89 17.03 0.33
N THR A 193 -9.96 16.64 1.02
CA THR A 193 -10.73 17.56 1.89
C THR A 193 -10.18 17.75 3.29
N ALA A 194 -9.34 16.83 3.76
CA ALA A 194 -8.84 16.82 5.13
C ALA A 194 -7.60 15.91 5.23
N GLU A 195 -6.79 16.11 6.27
CA GLU A 195 -5.74 15.15 6.67
C GLU A 195 -6.33 13.78 6.92
N SER A 196 -5.60 12.72 6.55
CA SER A 196 -6.02 11.32 6.70
C SER A 196 -6.51 11.00 8.12
N ILE A 197 -7.59 10.20 8.24
CA ILE A 197 -8.05 9.68 9.54
C ILE A 197 -7.14 8.55 10.06
N PHE A 198 -6.16 8.13 9.27
CA PHE A 198 -5.26 7.03 9.56
C PHE A 198 -3.81 7.52 9.68
N ALA A 199 -3.20 7.26 10.83
CA ALA A 199 -1.76 7.46 11.05
C ALA A 199 -1.03 6.13 10.94
N VAL A 200 -0.05 6.04 10.03
CA VAL A 200 0.75 4.81 9.83
C VAL A 200 1.98 4.85 10.73
N THR A 201 2.24 3.73 11.39
CA THR A 201 3.53 3.44 12.03
C THR A 201 4.23 2.35 11.22
N PRO A 202 5.35 2.68 10.55
CA PRO A 202 6.11 1.70 9.79
C PRO A 202 6.95 0.78 10.68
N PRO A 203 7.43 -0.35 10.15
CA PRO A 203 8.41 -1.16 10.85
C PRO A 203 9.72 -0.40 11.05
N ALA A 204 10.46 -0.80 12.08
CA ALA A 204 11.87 -0.49 12.18
C ALA A 204 12.64 -1.23 11.08
N TRP A 205 13.62 -0.55 10.50
CA TRP A 205 14.55 -1.11 9.53
C TRP A 205 15.95 -1.06 10.11
N GLU A 206 16.68 -2.18 10.04
CA GLU A 206 18.07 -2.20 10.46
C GLU A 206 18.91 -1.29 9.54
N PRO A 207 19.99 -0.66 10.04
CA PRO A 207 20.81 0.26 9.25
C PRO A 207 21.25 -0.31 7.90
N GLU A 208 21.50 -1.63 7.83
CA GLU A 208 21.94 -2.33 6.63
C GLU A 208 20.83 -2.53 5.58
N GLU A 209 19.57 -2.32 5.97
CA GLU A 209 18.40 -2.45 5.10
C GLU A 209 17.88 -1.09 4.60
N GLN A 210 18.46 0.01 5.09
CA GLN A 210 18.15 1.38 4.68
C GLN A 210 18.84 1.69 3.35
N TYR A 211 18.26 2.58 2.55
CA TYR A 211 18.94 3.06 1.35
C TYR A 211 20.08 4.02 1.75
N GLY A 212 21.29 3.77 1.24
CA GLY A 212 22.48 4.61 1.47
C GLY A 212 22.41 6.01 0.81
N GLU A 213 23.53 6.75 0.82
CA GLU A 213 23.59 8.12 0.29
C GLU A 213 23.06 8.23 -1.15
N ILE A 214 22.13 9.16 -1.34
CA ILE A 214 21.39 9.43 -2.60
C ILE A 214 22.30 9.68 -3.81
N ALA A 215 23.56 10.06 -3.59
CA ALA A 215 24.55 10.26 -4.66
C ALA A 215 24.84 8.96 -5.46
N LEU A 216 24.70 7.79 -4.84
CA LEU A 216 24.80 6.49 -5.52
C LEU A 216 23.50 6.16 -6.28
N VAL A 217 22.35 6.50 -5.71
CA VAL A 217 21.01 6.25 -6.31
C VAL A 217 20.81 7.05 -7.61
N LYS A 218 21.38 8.26 -7.71
CA LYS A 218 21.28 9.11 -8.91
C LYS A 218 22.20 8.67 -10.07
N LYS A 219 23.31 7.97 -9.78
CA LYS A 219 24.27 7.51 -10.80
C LYS A 219 23.87 6.19 -11.46
N HIS A 220 23.00 5.40 -10.83
CA HIS A 220 22.47 4.18 -11.44
C HIS A 220 21.19 4.49 -12.22
N ARG A 221 21.08 4.01 -13.46
CA ARG A 221 19.87 4.04 -14.29
C ARG A 221 18.64 3.36 -13.64
N ALA A 222 18.80 2.76 -12.47
CA ALA A 222 17.75 2.21 -11.64
C ALA A 222 17.78 2.91 -10.26
N PRO A 223 17.02 4.00 -10.05
CA PRO A 223 16.93 4.68 -8.76
C PRO A 223 16.27 3.82 -7.66
N CYS A 224 15.83 2.61 -8.00
CA CYS A 224 15.28 1.61 -7.10
C CYS A 224 16.18 0.38 -7.23
N ARG A 225 17.06 0.14 -6.25
CA ARG A 225 17.78 -1.14 -6.25
C ARG A 225 16.76 -2.26 -6.06
N PRO A 226 16.81 -3.31 -6.88
CA PRO A 226 15.99 -4.50 -6.69
C PRO A 226 16.23 -5.12 -5.30
N TRP A 227 15.16 -5.51 -4.59
CA TRP A 227 15.30 -6.36 -3.40
C TRP A 227 15.20 -7.84 -3.77
N PRO A 228 16.12 -8.73 -3.35
CA PRO A 228 17.26 -8.48 -2.46
C PRO A 228 18.40 -7.72 -3.13
N PHE A 229 19.11 -6.89 -2.35
CA PHE A 229 20.34 -6.25 -2.80
C PHE A 229 21.42 -7.32 -3.05
N ASP A 230 21.97 -7.38 -4.26
CA ASP A 230 23.13 -8.24 -4.53
C ASP A 230 24.36 -7.63 -3.87
N ARG A 231 24.87 -8.24 -2.79
CA ARG A 231 25.99 -7.73 -1.96
C ARG A 231 27.35 -7.69 -2.68
N GLY A 232 27.43 -8.09 -3.95
CA GLY A 232 28.70 -8.34 -4.65
C GLY A 232 29.02 -7.42 -5.83
N SER A 233 28.14 -6.52 -6.25
CA SER A 233 28.34 -5.71 -7.47
C SER A 233 28.82 -4.28 -7.21
N ASP A 234 28.88 -3.84 -5.95
CA ASP A 234 29.47 -2.55 -5.57
C ASP A 234 31.01 -2.56 -5.52
N ALA A 235 31.64 -3.71 -5.85
CA ALA A 235 33.09 -3.87 -5.97
C ALA A 235 33.56 -4.12 -7.42
N ALA A 236 32.76 -3.75 -8.42
CA ALA A 236 33.29 -3.61 -9.77
C ALA A 236 33.82 -2.17 -9.92
N GLU A 237 35.11 -2.01 -9.63
CA GLU A 237 35.89 -0.84 -10.05
C GLU A 237 35.51 -0.50 -11.50
N LEU A 238 35.09 0.75 -11.73
CA LEU A 238 34.98 1.26 -13.09
C LEU A 238 36.37 1.17 -13.72
N PRO A 239 36.54 0.58 -14.91
CA PRO A 239 37.81 0.68 -15.60
C PRO A 239 38.08 2.17 -15.87
N GLU A 240 39.23 2.66 -15.45
CA GLU A 240 39.73 3.95 -15.91
C GLU A 240 39.91 3.87 -17.43
N GLY A 241 39.14 4.70 -18.15
CA GLY A 241 39.15 4.80 -19.61
C GLY A 241 38.26 5.93 -20.10
#